data_AF-A0A1S3UAT4-F1
#
_entry.id   AF-A0A1S3UAT4-F1
#
_cell.length_a   1.000
_cell.length_b   1.000
_cell.length_c   1.000
_cell.angle_alpha   90.00
_cell.angle_beta   90.00
_cell.angle_gamma   90.00
#
_symmetry.space_group_name_H-M   'P 1'
#
loop_
_entity.id
_entity.type
_entity.pdbx_description
1 polymer ?
#
loop_
_entity_poly.entity_id
_entity_poly.type
_entity_poly.pdbx_seq_one_letter_code
_entity_poly.pdbx_strand_id
1 'polypeptide(L)'
;MAFVCHLSIDMSLLRLQDKHIMKAIWEETERVFRPRRHAIWIAKHVDKFNQIVRNILETTGFSHILKVSNMEINHLLVTALVKRWRIKTYTFHLPLGKTTITLEDVALQLRLPIEGHAVTGISGGPLTFFCQQLLGDVPPENNIRGNKIKFSWLNNTFRQLPHEATNEVIQQYARTYMLMIIGSIIMPDTFASMVHLMYLPLLVDLQNVSNYSWASAVLSCLYRALNHGTRVDQDNIRRCMILLQCWE
;
A
#
# COMPACT_ATOMS: atom_id res chain seq x y z
N MET A 1 -26.21 9.23 -25.15
CA MET A 1 -25.90 8.07 -26.01
C MET A 1 -25.30 7.01 -25.11
N ALA A 2 -26.10 6.02 -24.71
CA ALA A 2 -25.68 4.96 -23.80
C ALA A 2 -24.81 3.95 -24.56
N PHE A 3 -23.56 3.76 -24.13
CA PHE A 3 -22.74 2.65 -24.59
C PHE A 3 -23.25 1.37 -23.92
N VAL A 4 -24.06 0.60 -24.63
CA VAL A 4 -24.43 -0.76 -24.23
C VAL A 4 -23.20 -1.64 -24.41
N CYS A 5 -22.56 -2.00 -23.30
CA CYS A 5 -21.42 -2.91 -23.29
C CYS A 5 -21.95 -4.35 -23.49
N HIS A 6 -22.09 -4.79 -24.74
CA HIS A 6 -22.42 -6.18 -25.07
C HIS A 6 -21.20 -7.09 -24.80
N LEU A 7 -21.02 -7.50 -23.54
CA LEU A 7 -20.18 -8.64 -23.20
C LEU A 7 -20.99 -9.92 -23.38
N SER A 8 -20.80 -10.60 -24.51
CA SER A 8 -21.23 -12.00 -24.69
C SER A 8 -20.29 -12.89 -23.85
N ILE A 9 -20.64 -13.08 -22.58
CA ILE A 9 -20.04 -14.10 -21.73
C ILE A 9 -21.19 -14.99 -21.27
N ASP A 10 -21.13 -16.27 -21.62
CA ASP A 10 -22.03 -17.29 -21.07
C ASP A 10 -22.01 -17.21 -19.53
N MET A 11 -23.12 -16.74 -18.98
CA MET A 11 -23.31 -16.42 -17.57
C MET A 11 -23.44 -17.67 -16.69
N SER A 12 -23.56 -18.86 -17.29
CA SER A 12 -23.77 -20.13 -16.58
C SER A 12 -22.52 -20.67 -15.87
N LEU A 13 -21.32 -20.16 -16.23
CA LEU A 13 -20.04 -20.72 -15.77
C LEU A 13 -19.50 -20.11 -14.46
N LEU A 14 -20.07 -19.01 -13.95
CA LEU A 14 -19.52 -18.26 -12.81
C LEU A 14 -20.37 -18.39 -11.54
N ARG A 15 -20.29 -19.53 -10.83
CA ARG A 15 -20.81 -19.62 -9.43
C ARG A 15 -20.21 -18.47 -8.57
N LEU A 16 -21.01 -17.78 -7.73
CA LEU A 16 -20.68 -16.56 -6.94
C LEU A 16 -20.95 -15.19 -7.61
N GLN A 17 -21.48 -15.14 -8.84
CA GLN A 17 -21.86 -13.88 -9.48
C GLN A 17 -22.95 -13.11 -8.71
N ASP A 18 -23.82 -13.80 -7.98
CA ASP A 18 -24.87 -13.19 -7.14
C ASP A 18 -24.35 -12.27 -6.03
N LYS A 19 -23.07 -12.44 -5.65
CA LYS A 19 -22.38 -11.65 -4.62
C LYS A 19 -21.39 -10.63 -5.20
N HIS A 20 -21.28 -10.56 -6.53
CA HIS A 20 -20.35 -9.70 -7.23
C HIS A 20 -20.97 -8.34 -7.56
N ILE A 21 -20.19 -7.26 -7.49
CA ILE A 21 -20.64 -5.88 -7.77
C ILE A 21 -21.33 -5.70 -9.15
N MET A 22 -21.11 -6.61 -10.09
CA MET A 22 -21.79 -6.60 -11.40
C MET A 22 -23.32 -6.75 -11.29
N LYS A 23 -23.85 -7.39 -10.23
CA LYS A 23 -25.31 -7.44 -10.01
C LYS A 23 -25.89 -6.04 -9.75
N ALA A 24 -25.20 -5.22 -8.96
CA ALA A 24 -25.63 -3.85 -8.66
C ALA A 24 -25.61 -2.91 -9.88
N ILE A 25 -24.77 -3.20 -10.88
CA ILE A 25 -24.72 -2.45 -12.15
C ILE A 25 -25.95 -2.76 -13.01
N TRP A 26 -26.46 -3.99 -12.95
CA TRP A 26 -27.71 -4.37 -13.62
C TRP A 26 -28.95 -3.72 -12.96
N GLU A 27 -28.81 -3.29 -11.70
CA GLU A 27 -29.82 -2.60 -10.89
C GLU A 27 -29.62 -1.06 -10.89
N GLU A 28 -28.90 -0.51 -11.89
CA GLU A 28 -28.70 0.95 -12.13
C GLU A 28 -28.09 1.77 -10.97
N THR A 29 -27.34 1.16 -10.06
CA THR A 29 -26.54 1.93 -9.08
C THR A 29 -25.12 2.16 -9.61
N GLU A 30 -24.89 3.32 -10.22
CA GLU A 30 -23.57 3.75 -10.68
C GLU A 30 -22.63 4.03 -9.48
N ARG A 31 -21.96 2.99 -8.99
CA ARG A 31 -20.99 3.11 -7.87
C ARG A 31 -19.59 3.43 -8.38
N VAL A 32 -18.99 4.48 -7.81
CA VAL A 32 -17.60 4.89 -8.02
C VAL A 32 -16.81 4.68 -6.73
N PHE A 33 -15.74 3.89 -6.81
CA PHE A 33 -14.81 3.74 -5.69
C PHE A 33 -13.98 5.01 -5.53
N ARG A 34 -13.82 5.47 -4.29
CA ARG A 34 -12.92 6.58 -3.93
C ARG A 34 -11.71 6.06 -3.17
N PRO A 35 -10.68 5.55 -3.88
CA PRO A 35 -9.36 5.33 -3.30
C PRO A 35 -8.94 6.47 -2.37
N ARG A 36 -8.70 6.14 -1.10
CA ARG A 36 -8.17 7.10 -0.13
C ARG A 36 -6.68 6.86 0.06
N ARG A 37 -5.92 7.95 0.04
CA ARG A 37 -4.48 7.95 0.32
C ARG A 37 -4.17 8.88 1.47
N HIS A 38 -3.15 8.54 2.25
CA HIS A 38 -2.54 9.50 3.17
C HIS A 38 -1.58 10.43 2.46
N ALA A 39 -1.81 11.73 2.62
CA ALA A 39 -0.74 12.69 2.52
C ALA A 39 0.22 12.45 3.69
N ILE A 40 1.26 11.64 3.47
CA ILE A 40 2.43 11.64 4.34
C ILE A 40 3.26 12.86 3.99
N TRP A 41 3.77 13.57 5.00
CA TRP A 41 4.53 14.80 4.79
C TRP A 41 5.77 14.53 3.92
N ILE A 42 6.42 13.38 4.15
CA ILE A 42 7.64 12.96 3.48
C ILE A 42 7.49 12.78 1.96
N ALA A 43 6.29 12.44 1.46
CA ALA A 43 6.06 12.28 0.01
C ALA A 43 6.01 13.62 -0.73
N LYS A 44 5.69 14.72 -0.04
CA LYS A 44 5.62 16.07 -0.60
C LYS A 44 6.90 16.89 -0.38
N HIS A 45 7.79 16.40 0.48
CA HIS A 45 8.97 17.12 0.94
C HIS A 45 10.22 16.25 0.79
N VAL A 46 10.22 15.41 -0.26
CA VAL A 46 11.35 14.54 -0.54
C VAL A 46 12.61 15.38 -0.66
N ASP A 47 12.56 16.58 -1.26
CA ASP A 47 13.63 17.59 -1.40
C ASP A 47 14.24 18.08 -0.07
N LYS A 48 13.54 17.91 1.06
CA LYS A 48 14.02 18.34 2.39
C LYS A 48 14.75 17.26 3.18
N PHE A 49 14.88 16.04 2.65
CA PHE A 49 15.58 14.99 3.37
C PHE A 49 17.08 15.27 3.45
N ASN A 50 17.65 14.97 4.61
CA ASN A 50 19.09 14.85 4.79
C ASN A 50 19.67 13.80 3.82
N GLN A 51 20.84 14.09 3.24
CA GLN A 51 21.46 13.24 2.22
C GLN A 51 21.72 11.81 2.68
N ILE A 52 22.09 11.60 3.94
CA ILE A 52 22.37 10.26 4.47
C ILE A 52 21.08 9.44 4.55
N VAL A 53 19.98 10.05 5.01
CA VAL A 53 18.66 9.39 5.04
C VAL A 53 18.20 9.04 3.62
N ARG A 54 18.45 9.91 2.62
CA ARG A 54 18.16 9.57 1.22
C ARG A 54 18.94 8.36 0.75
N ASN A 55 20.24 8.34 0.99
CA ASN A 55 21.12 7.24 0.56
C ASN A 55 20.63 5.92 1.17
N ILE A 56 20.24 5.92 2.45
CA ILE A 56 19.65 4.76 3.10
C ILE A 56 18.37 4.30 2.36
N LEU A 57 17.43 5.22 2.10
CA LEU A 57 16.19 4.91 1.37
C LEU A 57 16.44 4.43 -0.06
N GLU A 58 17.51 4.87 -0.70
CA GLU A 58 17.93 4.37 -2.02
C GLU A 58 18.45 2.95 -1.91
N THR A 59 19.36 2.67 -0.97
CA THR A 59 19.92 1.32 -0.79
C THR A 59 18.87 0.30 -0.35
N THR A 60 17.83 0.72 0.38
CA THR A 60 16.74 -0.18 0.78
C THR A 60 15.65 -0.34 -0.29
N GLY A 61 15.71 0.42 -1.39
CA GLY A 61 14.74 0.37 -2.49
C GLY A 61 13.47 1.21 -2.28
N PHE A 62 13.38 1.99 -1.20
CA PHE A 62 12.18 2.78 -0.85
C PHE A 62 12.13 4.16 -1.51
N SER A 63 13.25 4.66 -2.02
CA SER A 63 13.33 5.99 -2.66
C SER A 63 12.43 6.12 -3.90
N HIS A 64 12.37 5.08 -4.76
CA HIS A 64 11.53 5.09 -5.97
C HIS A 64 10.04 5.16 -5.66
N ILE A 65 9.61 4.55 -4.56
CA ILE A 65 8.21 4.51 -4.13
C ILE A 65 7.70 5.92 -3.84
N LEU A 66 8.53 6.78 -3.25
CA LEU A 66 8.16 8.18 -3.01
C LEU A 66 7.93 8.95 -4.31
N LYS A 67 8.70 8.67 -5.37
CA LYS A 67 8.56 9.32 -6.69
C LYS A 67 7.22 8.96 -7.34
N VAL A 68 6.91 7.67 -7.45
CA VAL A 68 5.63 7.19 -8.01
C VAL A 68 4.45 7.57 -7.13
N SER A 69 4.70 7.81 -5.84
CA SER A 69 3.65 8.23 -4.94
C SER A 69 3.03 9.57 -5.32
N ASN A 70 3.70 10.47 -6.06
CA ASN A 70 3.09 11.78 -6.35
C ASN A 70 1.95 11.73 -7.39
N MET A 71 1.65 10.56 -7.97
CA MET A 71 0.59 10.41 -8.96
C MET A 71 -0.80 10.55 -8.32
N GLU A 72 -1.66 11.33 -8.97
CA GLU A 72 -3.09 11.35 -8.66
C GLU A 72 -3.71 10.00 -9.03
N ILE A 73 -4.71 9.57 -8.25
CA ILE A 73 -5.38 8.28 -8.49
C ILE A 73 -6.61 8.53 -9.34
N ASN A 74 -6.66 7.94 -10.53
CA ASN A 74 -7.86 7.98 -11.36
C ASN A 74 -8.95 7.04 -10.79
N HIS A 75 -9.92 7.63 -10.09
CA HIS A 75 -11.00 6.90 -9.44
C HIS A 75 -11.89 6.10 -10.41
N LEU A 76 -12.11 6.62 -11.63
CA LEU A 76 -12.92 5.95 -12.64
C LEU A 76 -12.20 4.73 -13.20
N LEU A 77 -10.90 4.86 -13.50
CA LEU A 77 -10.06 3.75 -13.95
C LEU A 77 -10.00 2.64 -12.89
N VAL A 78 -9.67 2.98 -11.64
CA VAL A 78 -9.63 2.01 -10.55
C VAL A 78 -10.98 1.30 -10.39
N THR A 79 -12.08 2.04 -10.46
CA THR A 79 -13.44 1.47 -10.41
C THR A 79 -13.69 0.50 -11.57
N ALA A 80 -13.29 0.88 -12.78
CA ALA A 80 -13.45 0.08 -14.00
C ALA A 80 -12.66 -1.24 -13.92
N LEU A 81 -11.44 -1.20 -13.39
CA LEU A 81 -10.60 -2.39 -13.21
C LEU A 81 -11.14 -3.32 -12.13
N VAL A 82 -11.56 -2.78 -10.98
CA VAL A 82 -12.17 -3.56 -9.89
C VAL A 82 -13.42 -4.30 -10.37
N LYS A 83 -14.30 -3.64 -11.14
CA LYS A 83 -15.51 -4.28 -11.71
C LYS A 83 -15.17 -5.45 -12.65
N ARG A 84 -13.97 -5.44 -13.25
CA ARG A 84 -13.46 -6.49 -14.14
C ARG A 84 -12.65 -7.57 -13.43
N TRP A 85 -12.32 -7.40 -12.16
CA TRP A 85 -11.65 -8.42 -11.35
C TRP A 85 -12.54 -9.66 -11.16
N ARG A 86 -11.94 -10.85 -11.18
CA ARG A 86 -12.61 -12.12 -10.89
C ARG A 86 -11.87 -12.89 -9.82
N ILE A 87 -12.49 -13.00 -8.64
CA ILE A 87 -11.92 -13.64 -7.45
C ILE A 87 -11.54 -15.10 -7.69
N LYS A 88 -12.29 -15.83 -8.53
CA LYS A 88 -12.06 -17.26 -8.79
C LYS A 88 -10.74 -17.54 -9.50
N THR A 89 -10.39 -16.70 -10.46
CA THR A 89 -9.21 -16.89 -11.32
C THR A 89 -8.09 -15.93 -10.96
N TYR A 90 -8.34 -14.95 -10.07
CA TYR A 90 -7.40 -13.86 -9.76
C TYR A 90 -6.93 -13.13 -11.02
N THR A 91 -7.87 -12.86 -11.94
CA THR A 91 -7.62 -12.17 -13.22
C THR A 91 -8.62 -11.06 -13.47
N PHE A 92 -8.20 -10.03 -14.19
CA PHE A 92 -9.07 -9.07 -14.84
C PHE A 92 -9.64 -9.66 -16.13
N HIS A 93 -10.94 -9.46 -16.36
CA HIS A 93 -11.61 -9.76 -17.62
C HIS A 93 -11.73 -8.48 -18.45
N LEU A 94 -10.77 -8.27 -19.34
CA LEU A 94 -10.69 -7.13 -20.24
C LEU A 94 -11.25 -7.51 -21.63
N PRO A 95 -11.58 -6.53 -22.51
CA PRO A 95 -12.05 -6.83 -23.87
C PRO A 95 -11.10 -7.71 -24.68
N LEU A 96 -9.79 -7.59 -24.43
CA LEU A 96 -8.73 -8.32 -25.12
C LEU A 96 -8.42 -9.70 -24.50
N GLY A 97 -9.09 -10.07 -23.41
CA GLY A 97 -8.90 -11.37 -22.75
C GLY A 97 -8.72 -11.28 -21.24
N LYS A 98 -8.24 -12.38 -20.65
CA LYS A 98 -7.95 -12.48 -19.22
C LYS A 98 -6.48 -12.19 -18.97
N THR A 99 -6.20 -11.32 -18.01
CA THR A 99 -4.83 -10.98 -17.62
C THR A 99 -4.77 -10.67 -16.12
N THR A 100 -3.59 -10.62 -15.53
CA THR A 100 -3.41 -10.28 -14.12
C THR A 100 -2.09 -9.56 -13.88
N ILE A 101 -1.98 -8.91 -12.72
CA ILE A 101 -0.76 -8.22 -12.30
C ILE A 101 0.21 -9.27 -11.75
N THR A 102 1.42 -9.30 -12.27
CA THR A 102 2.45 -10.28 -11.91
C THR A 102 3.47 -9.70 -10.93
N LEU A 103 4.37 -10.53 -10.41
CA LEU A 103 5.46 -10.04 -9.56
C LEU A 103 6.43 -9.15 -10.34
N GLU A 104 6.62 -9.48 -11.62
CA GLU A 104 7.41 -8.73 -12.58
C GLU A 104 6.83 -7.32 -12.80
N ASP A 105 5.51 -7.20 -12.91
CA ASP A 105 4.85 -5.88 -12.99
C ASP A 105 5.11 -5.04 -11.73
N VAL A 106 5.03 -5.65 -10.54
CA VAL A 106 5.33 -4.95 -9.28
C VAL A 106 6.79 -4.51 -9.23
N ALA A 107 7.72 -5.39 -9.60
CA ALA A 107 9.15 -5.11 -9.61
C ALA A 107 9.49 -4.00 -10.61
N LEU A 108 8.88 -4.02 -11.80
CA LEU A 108 9.11 -3.01 -12.83
C LEU A 108 8.60 -1.64 -12.41
N GLN A 109 7.37 -1.58 -11.89
CA GLN A 109 6.72 -0.30 -11.57
C GLN A 109 7.22 0.31 -10.25
N LEU A 110 7.39 -0.52 -9.22
CA LEU A 110 7.75 -0.06 -7.86
C LEU A 110 9.23 -0.28 -7.50
N ARG A 111 10.00 -1.00 -8.33
CA ARG A 111 11.41 -1.34 -8.06
C ARG A 111 11.60 -2.08 -6.74
N LEU A 112 10.64 -2.93 -6.40
CA LEU A 112 10.68 -3.74 -5.20
C LEU A 112 11.23 -5.14 -5.50
N PRO A 113 12.03 -5.72 -4.59
CA PRO A 113 12.57 -7.07 -4.75
C PRO A 113 11.48 -8.14 -4.79
N ILE A 114 11.61 -9.07 -5.74
CA ILE A 114 10.79 -10.27 -5.86
C ILE A 114 11.31 -11.37 -4.93
N GLU A 115 12.62 -11.63 -4.97
CA GLU A 115 13.25 -12.66 -4.15
C GLU A 115 13.48 -12.18 -2.71
N GLY A 116 13.58 -13.14 -1.79
CA GLY A 116 13.94 -12.89 -0.41
C GLY A 116 12.94 -13.42 0.61
N HIS A 117 13.12 -13.03 1.87
CA HIS A 117 12.31 -13.50 2.98
C HIS A 117 10.87 -12.99 2.89
N ALA A 118 9.92 -13.81 3.34
CA ALA A 118 8.53 -13.39 3.40
C ALA A 118 8.37 -12.19 4.36
N VAL A 119 7.63 -11.17 3.92
CA VAL A 119 7.25 -10.01 4.75
C VAL A 119 6.15 -10.46 5.72
N THR A 120 6.55 -11.05 6.84
CA THR A 120 5.64 -11.46 7.91
C THR A 120 5.74 -10.49 9.07
N GLY A 121 4.58 -10.05 9.55
CA GLY A 121 4.52 -9.14 10.69
C GLY A 121 4.67 -9.89 12.00
N ILE A 122 5.53 -9.41 12.91
CA ILE A 122 5.51 -9.85 14.30
C ILE A 122 4.45 -9.02 15.02
N SER A 123 3.40 -9.68 15.50
CA SER A 123 2.24 -9.02 16.13
C SER A 123 2.31 -8.97 17.67
N GLY A 124 3.43 -9.41 18.25
CA GLY A 124 3.63 -9.54 19.69
C GLY A 124 4.85 -8.77 20.19
N GLY A 125 4.79 -8.34 21.45
CA GLY A 125 5.89 -7.68 22.16
C GLY A 125 5.54 -6.28 22.66
N PRO A 126 6.38 -5.71 23.55
CA PRO A 126 6.14 -4.39 24.13
C PRO A 126 6.27 -3.28 23.08
N LEU A 127 5.12 -2.79 22.60
CA LEU A 127 5.02 -1.77 21.56
C LEU A 127 5.90 -0.54 21.84
N THR A 128 5.84 -0.06 23.07
CA THR A 128 6.56 1.12 23.55
C THR A 128 8.07 0.90 23.50
N PHE A 129 8.53 -0.30 23.84
CA PHE A 129 9.95 -0.66 23.77
C PHE A 129 10.46 -0.64 22.32
N PHE A 130 9.71 -1.23 21.37
CA PHE A 130 10.11 -1.20 19.96
C PHE A 130 10.11 0.22 19.39
N CYS A 131 9.12 1.05 19.75
CA CYS A 131 9.12 2.46 19.34
C CYS A 131 10.32 3.21 19.91
N GLN A 132 10.60 3.09 21.21
CA GLN A 132 11.74 3.74 21.83
C GLN A 132 13.07 3.30 21.20
N GLN A 133 13.24 1.99 21.00
CA GLN A 133 14.48 1.43 20.49
C GLN A 133 14.69 1.78 19.01
N LEU A 134 13.67 1.62 18.17
CA LEU A 134 13.83 1.68 16.72
C LEU A 134 13.46 3.03 16.12
N LEU A 135 12.57 3.79 16.76
CA LEU A 135 12.19 5.13 16.34
C LEU A 135 12.83 6.22 17.22
N GLY A 136 13.35 5.88 18.40
CA GLY A 136 13.94 6.85 19.33
C GLY A 136 12.93 7.60 20.20
N ASP A 137 11.63 7.36 20.02
CA ASP A 137 10.55 8.05 20.72
C ASP A 137 9.33 7.13 20.89
N VAL A 138 8.54 7.37 21.94
CA VAL A 138 7.34 6.60 22.27
C VAL A 138 6.09 7.44 21.99
N PRO A 139 5.17 6.95 21.14
CA PRO A 139 3.94 7.68 20.89
C PRO A 139 3.09 7.79 22.17
N PRO A 140 2.48 8.96 22.43
CA PRO A 140 1.50 9.08 23.51
C PRO A 140 0.29 8.15 23.27
N GLU A 141 -0.38 7.72 24.34
CA GLU A 141 -1.47 6.73 24.28
C GLU A 141 -2.58 7.11 23.28
N ASN A 142 -2.92 8.40 23.18
CA ASN A 142 -3.93 8.90 22.24
C ASN A 142 -3.54 8.78 20.75
N ASN A 143 -2.27 8.45 20.45
CA ASN A 143 -1.75 8.18 19.11
C ASN A 143 -1.62 6.68 18.82
N ILE A 144 -1.94 5.83 19.78
CA ILE A 144 -1.87 4.36 19.68
C ILE A 144 -3.29 3.78 19.63
N ARG A 145 -3.48 2.73 18.83
CA ARG A 145 -4.70 1.91 18.87
C ARG A 145 -4.35 0.46 18.54
N GLY A 146 -4.30 -0.40 19.56
CA GLY A 146 -3.71 -1.73 19.43
C GLY A 146 -2.25 -1.61 18.95
N ASN A 147 -1.84 -2.44 18.00
CA ASN A 147 -0.48 -2.43 17.43
C ASN A 147 -0.29 -1.41 16.29
N LYS A 148 -0.97 -0.27 16.36
CA LYS A 148 -0.96 0.75 15.30
C LYS A 148 -0.66 2.13 15.87
N ILE A 149 0.03 2.96 15.10
CA ILE A 149 0.37 4.34 15.47
C ILE A 149 -0.12 5.33 14.40
N LYS A 150 -0.54 6.53 14.82
CA LYS A 150 -1.04 7.56 13.91
C LYS A 150 0.07 8.15 13.02
N PHE A 151 -0.22 8.33 11.73
CA PHE A 151 0.68 9.08 10.82
C PHE A 151 0.87 10.52 11.25
N SER A 152 -0.13 11.14 11.89
CA SER A 152 -0.03 12.52 12.38
C SER A 152 1.08 12.68 13.41
N TRP A 153 1.25 11.70 14.30
CA TRP A 153 2.34 11.70 15.26
C TRP A 153 3.70 11.55 14.56
N LEU A 154 3.86 10.55 13.70
CA LEU A 154 5.09 10.35 12.93
C LEU A 154 5.49 11.60 12.11
N ASN A 155 4.53 12.23 11.43
CA ASN A 155 4.75 13.46 10.65
C ASN A 155 5.18 14.66 11.50
N ASN A 156 4.76 14.72 12.76
CA ASN A 156 5.06 15.84 13.65
C ASN A 156 6.40 15.61 14.37
N THR A 157 6.66 14.39 14.83
CA THR A 157 7.89 14.03 15.54
C THR A 157 9.10 13.97 14.61
N PHE A 158 8.96 13.40 13.41
CA PHE A 158 10.10 13.10 12.52
C PHE A 158 10.17 14.01 11.29
N ARG A 159 9.68 15.25 11.41
CA ARG A 159 9.60 16.19 10.29
C ARG A 159 10.97 16.68 9.83
N GLN A 160 11.86 16.98 10.76
CA GLN A 160 13.18 17.55 10.47
C GLN A 160 14.22 16.83 11.30
N LEU A 161 15.21 16.25 10.62
CA LEU A 161 16.36 15.66 11.29
C LEU A 161 17.15 16.78 12.01
N PRO A 162 17.53 16.58 13.29
CA PRO A 162 18.40 17.54 13.99
C PRO A 162 19.73 17.77 13.25
N HIS A 163 20.26 19.00 13.32
CA HIS A 163 21.50 19.37 12.60
C HIS A 163 22.71 18.52 12.99
N GLU A 164 22.81 18.13 14.26
CA GLU A 164 23.90 17.32 14.81
C GLU A 164 23.43 15.91 15.18
N ALA A 165 22.59 15.31 14.32
CA ALA A 165 22.08 13.98 14.54
C ALA A 165 23.20 12.92 14.50
N THR A 166 23.22 12.04 15.51
CA THR A 166 24.08 10.86 15.52
C THR A 166 23.63 9.85 14.48
N ASN A 167 24.50 8.89 14.13
CA ASN A 167 24.14 7.80 13.21
C ASN A 167 22.89 7.03 13.67
N GLU A 168 22.73 6.84 14.99
CA GLU A 168 21.54 6.19 15.56
C GLU A 168 20.26 6.99 15.24
N VAL A 169 20.27 8.30 15.47
CA VAL A 169 19.13 9.18 15.17
C VAL A 169 18.83 9.19 13.66
N ILE A 170 19.85 9.19 12.80
CA ILE A 170 19.68 9.11 11.34
C ILE A 170 18.97 7.80 10.96
N GLN A 171 19.39 6.67 11.54
CA GLN A 171 18.74 5.38 11.28
C GLN A 171 17.29 5.35 11.79
N GLN A 172 17.01 5.92 12.96
CA GLN A 172 15.65 6.05 13.49
C GLN A 172 14.74 6.84 12.53
N TYR A 173 15.23 7.95 11.96
CA TYR A 173 14.52 8.71 10.94
C TYR A 173 14.28 7.90 9.66
N ALA A 174 15.30 7.15 9.20
CA ALA A 174 15.15 6.29 8.04
C ALA A 174 14.10 5.18 8.27
N ARG A 175 14.13 4.51 9.43
CA ARG A 175 13.13 3.52 9.85
C ARG A 175 11.73 4.12 9.88
N THR A 176 11.57 5.31 10.46
CA THR A 176 10.31 6.04 10.46
C THR A 176 9.81 6.31 9.04
N TYR A 177 10.67 6.79 8.13
CA TYR A 177 10.28 7.11 6.77
C TYR A 177 9.86 5.85 5.99
N MET A 178 10.61 4.75 6.12
CA MET A 178 10.21 3.47 5.53
C MET A 178 8.89 2.96 6.12
N LEU A 179 8.71 3.00 7.44
CA LEU A 179 7.44 2.62 8.08
C LEU A 179 6.27 3.45 7.53
N MET A 180 6.48 4.76 7.35
CA MET A 180 5.49 5.64 6.74
C MET A 180 5.18 5.28 5.29
N ILE A 181 6.19 5.00 4.46
CA ILE A 181 6.02 4.56 3.07
C ILE A 181 5.25 3.24 3.02
N ILE A 182 5.65 2.27 3.85
CA ILE A 182 4.99 0.97 3.96
C ILE A 182 3.52 1.14 4.29
N GLY A 183 3.21 1.88 5.37
CA GLY A 183 1.85 2.01 5.87
C GLY A 183 0.94 2.92 5.06
N SER A 184 1.46 3.75 4.14
CA SER A 184 0.65 4.74 3.41
C SER A 184 0.58 4.50 1.92
N ILE A 185 1.60 3.88 1.32
CA ILE A 185 1.72 3.68 -0.13
C ILE A 185 1.68 2.19 -0.48
N ILE A 186 2.51 1.38 0.19
CA ILE A 186 2.70 -0.04 -0.17
C ILE A 186 1.55 -0.89 0.36
N MET A 187 1.29 -0.82 1.66
CA MET A 187 0.32 -1.67 2.37
C MET A 187 -0.56 -0.84 3.32
N PRO A 188 -1.32 0.15 2.79
CA PRO A 188 -2.17 0.97 3.65
C PRO A 188 -3.31 0.16 4.27
N ASP A 189 -3.52 0.42 5.55
CA ASP A 189 -4.50 -0.28 6.36
C ASP A 189 -5.93 0.24 6.13
N THR A 190 -6.93 -0.53 6.56
CA THR A 190 -8.34 -0.13 6.52
C THR A 190 -8.59 1.12 7.36
N PHE A 191 -7.86 1.32 8.45
CA PHE A 191 -7.82 2.60 9.16
C PHE A 191 -6.83 3.53 8.47
N ALA A 192 -7.37 4.30 7.54
CA ALA A 192 -6.67 5.36 6.85
C ALA A 192 -6.33 6.50 7.84
N SER A 193 -5.44 6.27 8.79
CA SER A 193 -4.72 7.31 9.54
C SER A 193 -3.60 6.70 10.38
N MET A 194 -3.42 5.37 10.34
CA MET A 194 -2.47 4.66 11.19
C MET A 194 -1.65 3.65 10.39
N VAL A 195 -0.44 3.39 10.84
CA VAL A 195 0.42 2.31 10.35
C VAL A 195 0.54 1.21 11.41
N HIS A 196 0.52 -0.04 10.96
CA HIS A 196 0.73 -1.18 11.83
C HIS A 196 2.22 -1.35 12.15
N LEU A 197 2.54 -1.54 13.43
CA LEU A 197 3.92 -1.70 13.90
C LEU A 197 4.53 -3.07 13.62
N MET A 198 3.79 -3.96 12.94
CA MET A 198 4.29 -5.29 12.59
C MET A 198 5.43 -5.25 11.58
N TYR A 199 5.56 -4.12 10.85
CA TYR A 199 6.64 -3.89 9.91
C TYR A 199 7.91 -3.37 10.57
N LEU A 200 7.82 -2.80 11.77
CA LEU A 200 8.95 -2.16 12.43
C LEU A 200 10.10 -3.14 12.72
N PRO A 201 9.84 -4.40 13.15
CA PRO A 201 10.89 -5.41 13.28
C PRO A 201 11.63 -5.74 11.97
N LEU A 202 10.99 -5.57 10.82
CA LEU A 202 11.62 -5.78 9.50
C LEU A 202 12.61 -4.67 9.13
N LEU A 203 12.59 -3.56 9.88
CA LEU A 203 13.42 -2.38 9.68
C LEU A 203 14.54 -2.26 10.73
N VAL A 204 14.75 -3.27 11.57
CA VAL A 204 15.80 -3.28 12.60
C VAL A 204 17.16 -3.11 11.92
N ASP A 205 17.48 -4.02 11.01
CA ASP A 205 18.69 -3.99 10.21
C ASP A 205 18.39 -3.47 8.81
N LEU A 206 18.82 -2.23 8.57
CA LEU A 206 18.61 -1.52 7.31
C LEU A 206 19.32 -2.19 6.14
N GLN A 207 20.40 -2.94 6.37
CA GLN A 207 21.12 -3.66 5.32
C GLN A 207 20.34 -4.88 4.81
N ASN A 208 19.45 -5.43 5.64
CA ASN A 208 18.64 -6.59 5.31
C ASN A 208 17.25 -6.23 4.77
N VAL A 209 16.86 -4.95 4.78
CA VAL A 209 15.54 -4.52 4.30
C VAL A 209 15.30 -4.90 2.84
N SER A 210 16.32 -4.82 1.98
CA SER A 210 16.22 -5.20 0.56
C SER A 210 16.11 -6.72 0.34
N ASN A 211 16.37 -7.54 1.36
CA ASN A 211 16.36 -9.01 1.28
C ASN A 211 14.98 -9.60 1.61
N TYR A 212 13.95 -8.77 1.76
CA TYR A 212 12.57 -9.21 1.87
C TYR A 212 11.86 -9.14 0.52
N SER A 213 10.95 -10.10 0.28
CA SER A 213 10.10 -10.15 -0.90
C SER A 213 8.98 -9.10 -0.83
N TRP A 214 9.35 -7.81 -0.92
CA TRP A 214 8.41 -6.69 -0.85
C TRP A 214 7.41 -6.73 -2.01
N ALA A 215 7.84 -7.14 -3.22
CA ALA A 215 6.94 -7.23 -4.38
C ALA A 215 5.79 -8.23 -4.11
N SER A 216 6.10 -9.39 -3.54
CA SER A 216 5.08 -10.39 -3.16
C SER A 216 4.13 -9.87 -2.10
N ALA A 217 4.65 -9.13 -1.11
CA ALA A 217 3.84 -8.51 -0.08
C ALA A 217 2.84 -7.50 -0.66
N VAL A 218 3.29 -6.65 -1.60
CA VAL A 218 2.44 -5.68 -2.30
C VAL A 218 1.38 -6.40 -3.13
N LEU A 219 1.77 -7.39 -3.92
CA LEU A 219 0.87 -8.10 -4.83
C LEU A 219 -0.23 -8.84 -4.04
N SER A 220 0.15 -9.56 -3.00
CA SER A 220 -0.79 -10.22 -2.09
C SER A 220 -1.75 -9.22 -1.44
N CYS A 221 -1.23 -8.07 -1.01
CA CYS A 221 -2.06 -6.98 -0.52
C CYS A 221 -3.04 -6.49 -1.59
N LEU A 222 -2.58 -6.21 -2.81
CA LEU A 222 -3.43 -5.73 -3.90
C LEU A 222 -4.56 -6.73 -4.21
N TYR A 223 -4.26 -8.02 -4.35
CA TYR A 223 -5.26 -9.06 -4.61
C TYR A 223 -6.31 -9.13 -3.50
N ARG A 224 -5.90 -9.00 -2.23
CA ARG A 224 -6.84 -8.92 -1.11
C ARG A 224 -7.75 -7.68 -1.20
N ALA A 225 -7.23 -6.53 -1.62
CA ALA A 225 -8.04 -5.33 -1.87
C ALA A 225 -9.04 -5.53 -3.01
N LEU A 226 -8.61 -6.12 -4.12
CA LEU A 226 -9.48 -6.39 -5.26
C LEU A 226 -10.59 -7.37 -4.89
N ASN A 227 -10.25 -8.46 -4.20
CA ASN A 227 -11.24 -9.42 -3.68
C ASN A 227 -12.26 -8.75 -2.75
N HIS A 228 -11.79 -7.90 -1.84
CA HIS A 228 -12.67 -7.17 -0.95
C HIS A 228 -13.56 -6.17 -1.70
N GLY A 229 -13.00 -5.46 -2.68
CA GLY A 229 -13.68 -4.47 -3.49
C GLY A 229 -14.80 -5.02 -4.37
N THR A 230 -14.72 -6.28 -4.77
CA THR A 230 -15.78 -6.93 -5.57
C THR A 230 -17.05 -7.28 -4.79
N ARG A 231 -17.07 -7.12 -3.46
CA ARG A 231 -18.23 -7.41 -2.61
C ARG A 231 -19.23 -6.24 -2.61
N VAL A 232 -20.52 -6.55 -2.62
CA VAL A 232 -21.62 -5.56 -2.73
C VAL A 232 -21.66 -4.58 -1.55
N ASP A 233 -21.18 -4.97 -0.37
CA ASP A 233 -21.22 -4.18 0.87
C ASP A 233 -20.08 -3.16 1.03
N GLN A 234 -19.18 -3.00 0.04
CA GLN A 234 -17.94 -2.24 0.22
C GLN A 234 -17.87 -0.95 -0.61
N ASP A 235 -17.86 0.22 0.04
CA ASP A 235 -17.77 1.54 -0.63
C ASP A 235 -16.33 2.02 -0.88
N ASN A 236 -15.34 1.34 -0.31
CA ASN A 236 -13.96 1.80 -0.36
C ASN A 236 -13.01 0.65 -0.67
N ILE A 237 -12.10 0.90 -1.61
CA ILE A 237 -10.94 0.05 -1.86
C ILE A 237 -9.71 0.83 -1.41
N ARG A 238 -8.91 0.17 -0.58
CA ARG A 238 -7.72 0.72 0.06
C ARG A 238 -6.62 -0.29 -0.17
N ARG A 239 -5.48 0.14 -0.73
CA ARG A 239 -4.16 -0.54 -0.89
C ARG A 239 -3.38 0.17 -2.01
N CYS A 240 -2.29 -0.42 -2.51
CA CYS A 240 -1.43 0.17 -3.54
C CYS A 240 -2.17 0.38 -4.88
N MET A 241 -3.03 1.40 -4.96
CA MET A 241 -3.81 1.71 -6.17
C MET A 241 -2.95 2.31 -7.27
N ILE A 242 -1.76 2.81 -6.93
CA ILE A 242 -0.76 3.27 -7.89
C ILE A 242 -0.34 2.11 -8.80
N LEU A 243 -0.07 0.94 -8.23
CA LEU A 243 0.25 -0.27 -8.99
C LEU A 243 -0.91 -0.66 -9.93
N LEU A 244 -2.16 -0.56 -9.47
CA LEU A 244 -3.32 -0.91 -10.29
C LEU A 244 -3.52 0.05 -11.47
N GLN A 245 -3.34 1.36 -11.27
CA GLN A 245 -3.56 2.33 -12.34
C GLN A 245 -2.40 2.41 -13.34
N CYS A 246 -1.16 2.13 -12.92
CA CYS A 246 0.01 2.18 -13.79
C CYS A 246 0.20 0.89 -14.61
N TRP A 247 -0.59 -0.15 -14.32
CA TRP A 247 -0.58 -1.42 -15.05
C TRP A 247 -1.47 -1.42 -16.30
N GLU A 248 -2.52 -0.57 -16.35
CA GLU A 248 -3.29 -0.38 -17.59
C GLU A 248 -2.47 0.39 -18.62
#